data_AF-A0A662V4U8-F1
#
_entry.id   AF-A0A662V4U8-F1
#
_cell.length_a   1.000
_cell.length_b   1.000
_cell.length_c   1.000
_cell.angle_alpha   90.00
_cell.angle_beta   90.00
_cell.angle_gamma   90.00
#
_symmetry.space_group_name_H-M   'P 1'
#
loop_
_entity.id
_entity.type
_entity.pdbx_description
1 polymer ?
#
loop_
_entity_poly.entity_id
_entity_poly.type
_entity_poly.pdbx_seq_one_letter_code
_entity_poly.pdbx_strand_id
1 'polypeptide(L)'
;MSKCGKGNAYLLGSKVVIFDIEFAKCLFSEGFFGKPVGVKKPKTTDINLPIELSLIEALDLCELGILKVFEGDKEVSFNELYERAKELIPSFERIYPTYKELRERGFIVRSALKYGADFALYRLRPGLEHAPYLVKVLDYN
;
A
#
# COMPACT_ATOMS: atom_id res chain seq x y z
N MET A 1 4.30 0.59 -13.13
CA MET A 1 4.81 1.61 -12.19
C MET A 1 5.79 2.62 -12.79
N SER A 2 6.58 2.30 -13.82
CA SER A 2 7.57 3.22 -14.41
C SER A 2 7.03 4.58 -14.88
N LYS A 3 5.72 4.69 -15.12
CA LYS A 3 5.04 5.94 -15.52
C LYS A 3 4.89 7.00 -14.41
N CYS A 4 4.84 6.61 -13.14
CA CYS A 4 4.52 7.57 -12.06
C CYS A 4 5.72 8.37 -11.55
N GLY A 5 6.93 8.11 -12.05
CA GLY A 5 8.14 8.74 -11.52
C GLY A 5 8.43 8.30 -10.08
N LYS A 6 9.14 9.16 -9.34
CA LYS A 6 9.51 8.96 -7.94
C LYS A 6 8.95 10.09 -7.10
N GLY A 7 8.66 9.84 -5.83
CA GLY A 7 8.15 10.87 -4.93
C GLY A 7 8.45 10.61 -3.46
N ASN A 8 8.05 11.57 -2.64
CA ASN A 8 8.25 11.55 -1.19
C ASN A 8 6.94 11.24 -0.47
N ALA A 9 7.03 10.57 0.67
CA ALA A 9 5.94 10.39 1.61
C ALA A 9 6.41 10.62 3.05
N TYR A 10 5.44 10.81 3.94
CA TYR A 10 5.68 11.15 5.33
C TYR A 10 5.04 10.11 6.24
N LEU A 11 5.85 9.51 7.11
CA LEU A 11 5.41 8.60 8.15
C LEU A 11 4.72 9.41 9.26
N LEU A 12 3.44 9.12 9.48
CA LEU A 12 2.58 9.74 10.49
C LEU A 12 1.95 8.64 11.33
N GLY A 13 2.57 8.33 12.48
CA GLY A 13 2.16 7.21 13.34
C GLY A 13 2.35 5.86 12.66
N SER A 14 1.26 5.21 12.26
CA SER A 14 1.27 3.89 11.58
C SER A 14 0.88 3.96 10.09
N LYS A 15 0.84 5.17 9.52
CA LYS A 15 0.49 5.43 8.11
C LYS A 15 1.58 6.22 7.42
N VAL A 16 1.71 6.02 6.12
CA VAL A 16 2.62 6.79 5.27
C VAL A 16 1.79 7.60 4.28
N VAL A 17 1.94 8.92 4.28
CA VAL A 17 1.08 9.84 3.52
C VAL A 17 1.85 10.53 2.41
N ILE A 18 1.30 10.52 1.21
CA ILE A 18 1.80 11.25 0.05
C ILE A 18 0.97 12.51 -0.12
N PHE A 19 1.58 13.68 0.09
CA PHE A 19 0.92 14.99 -0.07
C PHE A 19 1.02 15.56 -1.49
N ASP A 20 1.99 15.13 -2.29
CA ASP A 20 2.06 15.49 -3.72
C ASP A 20 0.85 14.88 -4.43
N ILE A 21 -0.05 15.74 -4.91
CA ILE A 21 -1.34 15.33 -5.45
C ILE A 21 -1.19 14.63 -6.80
N GLU A 22 -0.28 15.07 -7.66
CA GLU A 22 -0.09 14.47 -8.98
C GLU A 22 0.52 13.07 -8.84
N PHE A 23 1.53 12.94 -7.97
CA PHE A 23 2.13 11.64 -7.68
C PHE A 23 1.15 10.70 -6.96
N ALA A 24 0.39 11.20 -5.99
CA ALA A 24 -0.66 10.46 -5.29
C ALA A 24 -1.73 9.95 -6.27
N LYS A 25 -2.20 10.82 -7.17
CA LYS A 25 -3.18 10.49 -8.21
C LYS A 25 -2.64 9.41 -9.14
N CYS A 26 -1.38 9.51 -9.58
CA CYS A 26 -0.77 8.48 -10.43
C CYS A 26 -0.70 7.12 -9.72
N LEU A 27 -0.17 7.07 -8.49
CA LEU A 27 -0.08 5.82 -7.73
C LEU A 27 -1.44 5.18 -7.43
N PHE A 28 -2.45 6.01 -7.17
CA PHE A 28 -3.81 5.53 -6.91
C PHE A 28 -4.51 5.04 -8.19
N SER A 29 -4.33 5.72 -9.31
CA SER A 29 -5.00 5.40 -10.58
C SER A 29 -4.36 4.27 -11.36
N GLU A 30 -3.03 4.22 -11.41
CA GLU A 30 -2.28 3.24 -12.21
C GLU A 30 -1.88 2.01 -11.40
N GLY A 31 -1.49 2.20 -10.13
CA GLY A 31 -0.98 1.12 -9.27
C GLY A 31 -1.95 0.64 -8.19
N PHE A 32 -3.08 1.34 -8.00
CA PHE A 32 -4.06 1.07 -6.95
C PHE A 32 -3.46 1.03 -5.53
N PHE A 33 -2.40 1.81 -5.31
CA PHE A 33 -1.77 1.97 -4.00
C PHE A 33 -2.56 2.97 -3.15
N GLY A 34 -2.70 2.65 -1.86
CA GLY A 34 -3.25 3.55 -0.87
C GLY A 34 -4.73 3.87 -1.04
N LYS A 35 -5.21 4.83 -0.26
CA LYS A 35 -6.55 5.39 -0.42
C LYS A 35 -6.49 6.90 -0.15
N PRO A 36 -7.37 7.69 -0.77
CA PRO A 36 -7.48 9.11 -0.44
C PRO A 36 -7.78 9.29 1.05
N VAL A 37 -7.07 10.22 1.68
CA VAL A 37 -7.23 10.53 3.10
C VAL A 37 -8.68 10.91 3.39
N GLY A 38 -9.25 10.34 4.45
CA GLY A 38 -10.65 10.59 4.85
C GLY A 38 -11.72 9.92 3.98
N VAL A 39 -11.36 9.26 2.87
CA VAL A 39 -12.33 8.63 1.95
C VAL A 39 -12.38 7.12 2.19
N LYS A 40 -13.52 6.63 2.71
CA LYS A 40 -13.72 5.18 2.98
C LYS A 40 -13.77 4.34 1.70
N LYS A 41 -14.46 4.82 0.66
CA LYS A 41 -14.65 4.10 -0.61
C LYS A 41 -14.63 5.09 -1.78
N PRO A 42 -13.48 5.29 -2.45
CA PRO A 42 -13.39 6.17 -3.60
C PRO A 42 -14.24 5.63 -4.76
N LYS A 43 -15.06 6.49 -5.37
CA LYS A 43 -15.88 6.13 -6.54
C LYS A 43 -15.11 6.28 -7.86
N THR A 44 -14.12 7.16 -7.89
CA THR A 44 -13.27 7.46 -9.04
C THR A 44 -11.78 7.37 -8.65
N THR A 45 -10.90 7.15 -9.64
CA THR A 45 -9.45 7.21 -9.50
C THR A 45 -8.91 8.61 -9.79
N ASP A 46 -9.74 9.45 -10.39
CA ASP A 46 -9.46 10.86 -10.51
C ASP A 46 -9.70 11.54 -9.15
N ILE A 47 -8.63 11.66 -8.39
CA ILE A 47 -8.64 12.23 -7.04
C ILE A 47 -7.83 13.52 -7.01
N ASN A 48 -8.23 14.44 -6.14
CA ASN A 48 -7.50 15.68 -5.87
C ASN A 48 -7.19 15.79 -4.38
N LEU A 49 -6.70 14.68 -3.80
CA LEU A 49 -6.46 14.52 -2.36
C LEU A 49 -5.16 13.74 -2.13
N PRO A 50 -4.46 13.97 -1.01
CA PRO A 50 -3.39 13.10 -0.54
C PRO A 50 -3.88 11.66 -0.40
N ILE A 51 -2.97 10.71 -0.56
CA ILE A 51 -3.25 9.29 -0.25
C ILE A 51 -2.50 8.83 0.99
N GLU A 52 -3.15 7.98 1.78
CA GLU A 52 -2.50 7.21 2.83
C GLU A 52 -2.21 5.79 2.32
N LEU A 53 -0.97 5.35 2.57
CA LEU A 53 -0.47 4.01 2.36
C LEU A 53 -0.45 3.25 3.70
N SER A 54 -0.67 1.95 3.63
CA SER A 54 -0.23 1.04 4.69
C SER A 54 1.30 0.91 4.69
N LEU A 55 1.87 0.42 5.80
CA LEU A 55 3.31 0.20 5.90
C LEU A 55 3.82 -0.82 4.86
N ILE A 56 3.04 -1.87 4.57
CA ILE A 56 3.39 -2.86 3.53
C ILE A 56 3.40 -2.26 2.12
N GLU A 57 2.47 -1.36 1.81
CA GLU A 57 2.44 -0.64 0.53
C GLU A 57 3.62 0.32 0.40
N ALA A 58 3.97 1.03 1.49
CA ALA A 58 5.10 1.93 1.51
C ALA A 58 6.43 1.18 1.35
N LEU A 59 6.60 0.04 2.04
CA LEU A 59 7.78 -0.81 1.90
C LEU A 59 7.97 -1.31 0.46
N ASP A 60 6.91 -1.81 -0.17
CA ASP A 60 6.96 -2.29 -1.55
C ASP A 60 7.39 -1.15 -2.51
N LEU A 61 6.82 0.05 -2.36
CA LEU A 61 7.21 1.20 -3.17
C LEU A 61 8.63 1.71 -2.89
N CYS A 62 9.11 1.62 -1.65
CA CYS A 62 10.51 1.90 -1.28
C CYS A 62 11.46 0.88 -1.93
N GLU A 63 11.12 -0.40 -1.87
CA GLU A 63 11.92 -1.49 -2.45
C GLU A 63 12.03 -1.37 -3.98
N LEU A 64 10.95 -0.91 -4.63
CA LEU A 64 10.93 -0.57 -6.05
C LEU A 64 11.67 0.74 -6.40
N GLY A 65 12.16 1.48 -5.40
CA GLY A 65 12.86 2.76 -5.57
C GLY A 65 11.96 3.90 -6.09
N ILE A 66 10.65 3.77 -5.91
CA ILE A 66 9.62 4.73 -6.34
C ILE A 66 9.35 5.76 -5.23
N LEU A 67 9.47 5.34 -3.97
CA LEU A 67 9.12 6.15 -2.81
C LEU A 67 10.31 6.35 -1.89
N LYS A 68 10.47 7.57 -1.39
CA LYS A 68 11.27 7.88 -0.20
C LYS A 68 10.35 8.28 0.95
N VAL A 69 10.61 7.76 2.14
CA VAL A 69 9.78 8.03 3.33
C VAL A 69 10.55 8.90 4.30
N PHE A 70 9.87 9.89 4.89
CA PHE A 70 10.42 10.83 5.85
C PHE A 70 9.61 10.84 7.14
N GLU A 71 10.25 11.05 8.28
CA GLU A 71 9.60 11.37 9.56
C GLU A 71 10.14 12.74 10.02
N GLY A 72 9.30 13.77 9.90
CA GLY A 72 9.78 15.15 9.91
C GLY A 72 10.76 15.39 8.75
N ASP A 73 11.97 15.84 9.08
CA ASP A 73 13.04 16.11 8.10
C ASP A 73 14.00 14.93 7.90
N LYS A 74 13.85 13.84 8.66
CA LYS A 74 14.73 12.67 8.57
C LYS A 74 14.20 11.65 7.56
N GLU A 75 15.03 11.25 6.60
CA GLU A 75 14.72 10.11 5.73
C GLU A 75 14.72 8.81 6.56
N VAL A 76 13.63 8.06 6.47
CA VAL A 76 13.47 6.74 7.08
C VAL A 76 13.94 5.70 6.08
N SER A 77 14.98 4.96 6.43
CA SER A 77 15.51 3.90 5.58
C SER A 77 14.52 2.75 5.43
N PHE A 78 14.70 1.94 4.38
CA PHE A 78 13.90 0.72 4.18
C PHE A 78 13.91 -0.18 5.42
N ASN A 79 15.09 -0.40 6.02
CA ASN A 79 15.24 -1.26 7.19
C ASN A 79 14.52 -0.69 8.44
N GLU A 80 14.61 0.62 8.67
CA GLU A 80 13.87 1.27 9.77
C GLU A 80 12.35 1.13 9.58
N LEU A 81 11.86 1.32 8.36
CA LEU A 81 10.44 1.14 8.04
C LEU A 81 10.01 -0.33 8.15
N TYR A 82 10.90 -1.26 7.78
CA TYR A 82 10.66 -2.70 7.85
C TYR A 82 10.50 -3.17 9.29
N GLU A 83 11.42 -2.79 10.19
CA GLU A 83 11.33 -3.14 11.61
C GLU A 83 10.06 -2.55 12.23
N ARG A 84 9.70 -1.31 11.88
CA ARG A 84 8.46 -0.70 12.37
C ARG A 84 7.20 -1.41 11.87
N ALA A 85 7.22 -1.89 10.63
CA ALA A 85 6.12 -2.70 10.11
C ALA A 85 6.04 -4.07 10.80
N LYS A 86 7.19 -4.69 11.08
CA LYS A 86 7.30 -5.95 11.82
C LYS A 86 6.75 -5.86 13.24
N GLU A 87 7.01 -4.76 13.94
CA GLU A 87 6.48 -4.50 15.29
C GLU A 87 4.96 -4.31 15.30
N LEU A 88 4.40 -3.68 14.26
CA LEU A 88 3.00 -3.25 14.24
C LEU A 88 2.04 -4.22 13.54
N ILE A 89 2.55 -5.13 12.71
CA ILE A 89 1.74 -6.02 11.88
C ILE A 89 1.90 -7.47 12.36
N PRO A 90 0.83 -8.12 12.85
CA PRO A 90 0.87 -9.54 13.18
C PRO A 90 1.28 -10.39 11.98
N SER A 91 2.13 -11.40 12.21
CA SER A 91 2.63 -12.31 11.17
C SER A 91 3.30 -11.58 9.98
N PHE A 92 3.87 -10.39 10.23
CA PHE A 92 4.47 -9.53 9.20
C PHE A 92 5.42 -10.28 8.26
N GLU A 93 6.27 -11.14 8.83
CA GLU A 93 7.28 -11.91 8.08
C GLU A 93 6.68 -12.86 7.04
N ARG A 94 5.38 -13.17 7.12
CA ARG A 94 4.64 -13.88 6.05
C ARG A 94 3.74 -12.96 5.25
N ILE A 95 3.14 -11.96 5.91
CA ILE A 95 2.24 -10.99 5.28
C ILE A 95 2.97 -10.19 4.19
N TYR A 96 4.17 -9.67 4.48
CA TYR A 96 4.88 -8.81 3.52
C TYR A 96 5.38 -9.56 2.28
N PRO A 97 6.06 -10.73 2.40
CA PRO A 97 6.43 -11.50 1.21
C PRO A 97 5.23 -11.95 0.38
N THR A 98 4.13 -12.35 1.04
CA THR A 98 2.89 -12.75 0.33
C THR A 98 2.28 -11.55 -0.40
N TYR A 99 2.22 -10.38 0.23
CA TYR A 99 1.76 -9.14 -0.41
C TYR A 99 2.55 -8.85 -1.68
N LYS A 100 3.89 -8.90 -1.58
CA LYS A 100 4.81 -8.63 -2.67
C LYS A 100 4.65 -9.61 -3.82
N GLU A 101 4.61 -10.92 -3.54
CA GLU A 101 4.40 -11.95 -4.56
C GLU A 101 3.07 -11.74 -5.31
N LEU A 102 2.00 -11.39 -4.59
CA LEU A 102 0.70 -11.12 -5.20
C LEU A 102 0.73 -9.86 -6.08
N ARG A 103 1.45 -8.81 -5.66
CA ARG A 103 1.68 -7.61 -6.47
C ARG A 103 2.47 -7.92 -7.73
N GLU A 104 3.56 -8.69 -7.62
CA GLU A 104 4.40 -9.11 -8.75
C GLU A 104 3.63 -9.97 -9.76
N ARG A 105 2.69 -10.79 -9.28
CA ARG A 105 1.75 -11.56 -10.12
C ARG A 105 0.66 -10.69 -10.79
N GLY A 106 0.68 -9.37 -10.58
CA GLY A 106 -0.22 -8.41 -11.22
C GLY A 106 -1.55 -8.20 -10.51
N PHE A 107 -1.72 -8.70 -9.29
CA PHE A 107 -2.94 -8.44 -8.53
C PHE A 107 -2.95 -7.04 -7.91
N ILE A 108 -4.14 -6.46 -7.83
CA ILE A 108 -4.42 -5.36 -6.91
C ILE A 108 -4.69 -5.96 -5.55
N VAL A 109 -3.83 -5.65 -4.59
CA VAL A 109 -3.89 -6.22 -3.24
C VAL A 109 -4.41 -5.16 -2.27
N ARG A 110 -5.54 -5.42 -1.61
CA ARG A 110 -6.16 -4.51 -0.63
C ARG A 110 -6.34 -5.21 0.71
N SER A 111 -6.39 -4.46 1.80
CA SER A 111 -6.74 -5.02 3.11
C SER A 111 -8.14 -5.63 3.10
N ALA A 112 -8.25 -6.85 3.63
CA ALA A 112 -9.52 -7.56 3.82
C ALA A 112 -9.92 -7.72 5.28
N LEU A 113 -9.36 -6.92 6.20
CA LEU A 113 -9.59 -7.05 7.64
C LEU A 113 -11.09 -7.08 8.01
N LYS A 114 -11.91 -6.27 7.31
CA LYS A 114 -13.39 -6.26 7.45
C LYS A 114 -14.09 -7.57 7.09
N TYR A 115 -13.39 -8.53 6.49
CA TYR A 115 -13.88 -9.83 6.06
C TYR A 115 -13.19 -10.99 6.79
N GLY A 116 -12.40 -10.71 7.84
CA GLY A 116 -11.66 -11.74 8.57
C GLY A 116 -10.48 -12.35 7.80
N ALA A 117 -10.10 -11.74 6.67
CA ALA A 117 -8.99 -12.15 5.82
C ALA A 117 -7.91 -11.06 5.80
N ASP A 118 -6.73 -11.38 5.29
CA ASP A 118 -5.61 -10.43 5.25
C ASP A 118 -5.69 -9.58 3.98
N PHE A 119 -5.90 -10.24 2.83
CA PHE A 119 -5.99 -9.57 1.53
C PHE A 119 -7.28 -9.86 0.77
N ALA A 120 -7.75 -8.84 0.04
CA ALA A 120 -8.73 -8.95 -1.02
C ALA A 120 -8.01 -8.67 -2.34
N LEU A 121 -8.05 -9.64 -3.26
CA LEU A 121 -7.38 -9.54 -4.55
C LEU A 121 -8.37 -9.13 -5.63
N TYR A 122 -7.91 -8.29 -6.53
CA TYR A 122 -8.65 -7.90 -7.73
C TYR A 122 -7.73 -8.01 -8.95
N ARG A 123 -8.31 -8.45 -10.08
CA ARG A 123 -7.63 -8.40 -11.39
C ARG A 123 -7.90 -7.09 -12.12
N LEU A 124 -9.09 -6.54 -11.91
CA LEU A 124 -9.51 -5.24 -12.41
C LEU A 124 -9.70 -4.26 -11.24
N ARG A 125 -9.80 -2.98 -11.57
CA ARG A 125 -10.02 -1.91 -10.59
C ARG A 125 -11.19 -2.26 -9.62
N PRO A 126 -11.00 -2.13 -8.29
CA PRO A 126 -12.07 -2.34 -7.32
C PRO A 126 -13.30 -1.49 -7.64
N GLY A 127 -14.46 -2.12 -7.75
CA GLY A 127 -15.74 -1.47 -8.11
C GLY A 127 -16.20 -1.70 -9.55
N LEU A 128 -15.34 -2.21 -10.44
CA LEU A 128 -15.75 -2.75 -11.75
C LEU A 128 -16.02 -4.26 -11.70
N GLU A 129 -15.39 -4.95 -10.74
CA GLU A 129 -15.56 -6.38 -10.47
C GLU A 129 -15.62 -6.60 -8.95
N HIS A 130 -16.34 -7.64 -8.49
CA HIS A 130 -16.22 -8.12 -7.11
C HIS A 130 -14.79 -8.56 -6.84
N ALA A 131 -14.31 -8.52 -5.60
CA ALA A 131 -13.02 -9.14 -5.26
C ALA A 131 -13.14 -10.65 -5.53
N PRO A 132 -12.49 -11.23 -6.55
CA PRO A 132 -12.63 -12.65 -6.83
C PRO A 132 -12.08 -13.53 -5.70
N TYR A 133 -11.13 -13.03 -4.90
CA TYR A 133 -10.45 -13.84 -3.89
C TYR A 133 -10.23 -13.08 -2.57
N LEU A 134 -10.53 -13.77 -1.47
CA LEU A 134 -10.06 -13.40 -0.13
C LEU A 134 -8.92 -14.35 0.23
N VAL A 135 -7.81 -13.79 0.72
CA VAL A 135 -6.61 -14.54 1.10
C VAL A 135 -6.37 -14.36 2.58
N LYS A 136 -6.23 -15.49 3.28
CA LYS A 136 -5.74 -15.56 4.66
C LYS A 136 -4.34 -16.16 4.63
N VAL A 137 -3.38 -15.44 5.18
CA VAL A 137 -2.01 -15.90 5.40
C VAL A 137 -2.01 -16.66 6.72
N LEU A 138 -1.50 -17.89 6.69
CA LEU A 138 -1.44 -18.77 7.85
C LEU A 138 0.01 -18.96 8.29
N ASP A 139 0.21 -18.95 9.60
CA ASP A 139 1.41 -19.47 10.23
C ASP A 139 1.21 -20.97 10.45
N TYR A 140 2.01 -21.79 9.76
CA TYR A 140 2.20 -23.18 10.16
C TYR A 140 3.49 -23.23 10.99
N ASN A 141 3.32 -23.56 12.26
CA ASN A 141 4.39 -23.91 13.19
C ASN A 141 4.61 -25.42 13.19
#